data_AF-A0A0M1UIW5-F1
#
_entry.id   AF-A0A0M1UIW5-F1
#
_cell.length_a   1.000
_cell.length_b   1.000
_cell.length_c   1.000
_cell.angle_alpha   90.00
_cell.angle_beta   90.00
_cell.angle_gamma   90.00
#
_symmetry.space_group_name_H-M   'P 1'
#
loop_
_entity.id
_entity.type
_entity.pdbx_description
1 polymer ?
#
loop_
_entity_poly.entity_id
_entity_poly.type
_entity_poly.pdbx_seq_one_letter_code
_entity_poly.pdbx_strand_id
1 'polypeptide(L)'
;MSTRNIHVNTASYTLFVAGKKKNTGEEWDVLEFSSLTELKKYRKSHPEKMAFSYSYALSRGVDTQFRHINIAEADHFKQFLRQIKRAGLDIRAIC
;
A
#
# COMPACT_ATOMS: atom_id res chain seq x y z
N MET A 1 21.69 -10.89 31.13
CA MET A 1 20.92 -9.98 30.25
C MET A 1 20.95 -10.56 28.84
N SER A 2 19.82 -11.05 28.32
CA SER A 2 19.76 -11.67 26.99
C SER A 2 19.29 -10.62 25.99
N THR A 3 20.20 -10.15 25.13
CA THR A 3 19.86 -9.38 23.93
C THR A 3 19.04 -10.28 23.02
N ARG A 4 17.72 -10.10 23.01
CA ARG A 4 16.88 -10.64 21.93
C ARG A 4 17.25 -9.86 20.68
N ASN A 5 18.09 -10.45 19.84
CA ASN A 5 18.19 -10.07 18.44
C ASN A 5 16.78 -10.19 17.89
N ILE A 6 16.09 -9.05 17.74
CA ILE A 6 14.83 -8.97 17.03
C ILE A 6 15.22 -9.34 15.60
N HIS A 7 15.04 -10.61 15.29
CA HIS A 7 15.07 -11.13 13.95
C HIS A 7 14.09 -10.25 13.18
N VAL A 8 14.62 -9.31 12.39
CA VAL A 8 13.84 -8.58 11.41
C VAL A 8 13.40 -9.66 10.45
N ASN A 9 12.23 -10.23 10.72
CA ASN A 9 11.49 -10.96 9.73
C ASN A 9 11.19 -9.90 8.67
N THR A 10 12.00 -9.89 7.60
CA THR A 10 11.80 -9.03 6.44
C THR A 10 10.52 -9.51 5.77
N ALA A 11 9.38 -9.19 6.37
CA ALA A 11 8.08 -9.44 5.79
C ALA A 11 8.06 -8.66 4.47
N SER A 12 7.98 -9.38 3.36
CA SER A 12 7.78 -8.77 2.05
C SER A 12 6.42 -8.10 2.06
N TYR A 13 6.42 -6.79 1.95
CA TYR A 13 5.19 -6.00 1.85
C TYR A 13 4.86 -5.78 0.38
N THR A 14 3.57 -5.86 0.06
CA THR A 14 3.06 -5.54 -1.28
C THR A 14 2.15 -4.33 -1.19
N LEU A 15 2.38 -3.34 -2.04
CA LEU A 15 1.53 -2.16 -2.16
C LEU A 15 0.58 -2.33 -3.33
N PHE A 16 -0.72 -2.18 -3.08
CA PHE A 16 -1.73 -2.14 -4.13
C PHE A 16 -2.31 -0.75 -4.26
N VAL A 17 -2.53 -0.35 -5.51
CA VAL A 17 -3.34 0.81 -5.87
C VAL A 17 -4.41 0.36 -6.82
N ALA A 18 -5.66 0.43 -6.37
CA ALA A 18 -6.80 0.34 -7.25
C ALA A 18 -7.12 1.76 -7.75
N GLY A 19 -7.22 1.95 -9.06
CA GLY A 19 -7.64 3.18 -9.70
C GLY A 19 -8.85 2.93 -10.59
N LYS A 20 -9.82 3.83 -10.58
CA LYS A 20 -10.88 3.85 -11.61
C LYS A 20 -11.35 5.26 -11.88
N LYS A 21 -11.86 5.50 -13.09
CA LYS A 21 -12.50 6.77 -13.40
C LYS A 21 -13.79 6.92 -12.58
N LYS A 22 -14.08 8.14 -12.13
CA LYS A 22 -15.30 8.43 -11.38
C LYS A 22 -16.50 8.37 -12.30
N ASN A 23 -17.63 7.98 -11.72
CA ASN A 23 -18.93 7.93 -12.39
C ASN A 23 -18.96 7.05 -13.65
N THR A 24 -18.00 6.13 -13.79
CA THR A 24 -18.02 5.09 -14.80
C THR A 24 -18.38 3.76 -14.14
N GLY A 25 -19.02 2.88 -14.92
CA GLY A 25 -19.21 1.48 -14.55
C GLY A 25 -17.97 0.62 -14.83
N GLU A 26 -16.83 1.25 -15.11
CA GLU A 26 -15.58 0.56 -15.39
C GLU A 26 -15.07 -0.17 -14.14
N GLU A 27 -14.41 -1.30 -14.37
CA GLU A 27 -13.75 -2.06 -13.34
C GLU A 27 -12.55 -1.30 -12.77
N TRP A 28 -12.10 -1.72 -11.59
CA TRP A 28 -10.92 -1.15 -10.98
C TRP A 28 -9.67 -1.75 -11.59
N ASP A 29 -8.80 -0.90 -12.11
CA ASP A 29 -7.44 -1.30 -12.48
C ASP A 29 -6.59 -1.37 -11.21
N VAL A 30 -6.03 -2.55 -10.94
CA VAL A 30 -5.17 -2.77 -9.78
C VAL A 30 -3.72 -2.81 -10.22
N LEU A 31 -2.91 -1.95 -9.62
CA LEU A 31 -1.47 -1.90 -9.83
C LEU A 31 -0.74 -2.32 -8.56
N GLU A 32 0.29 -3.14 -8.73
CA GLU A 32 1.18 -3.59 -7.67
C GLU A 32 2.48 -2.77 -7.68
N PHE A 33 2.96 -2.42 -6.50
CA PHE A 33 4.25 -1.75 -6.31
C PHE A 33 5.06 -2.46 -5.24
N SER A 34 6.38 -2.54 -5.48
CA SER A 34 7.33 -3.09 -4.51
C SER A 34 7.63 -2.10 -3.39
N SER A 35 7.57 -0.80 -3.68
CA SER A 35 8.04 0.24 -2.75
C SER A 35 7.18 1.51 -2.72
N LEU A 36 7.22 2.21 -1.59
CA LEU A 36 6.58 3.53 -1.48
C LEU A 36 7.25 4.58 -2.38
N THR A 37 8.51 4.36 -2.78
CA THR A 37 9.23 5.24 -3.70
C THR A 37 8.69 5.11 -5.12
N GLU A 38 8.49 3.88 -5.60
CA GLU A 38 7.87 3.62 -6.91
C GLU A 38 6.45 4.17 -6.97
N LEU A 39 5.65 3.91 -5.95
CA LEU A 39 4.30 4.46 -5.87
C LEU A 39 4.30 6.00 -5.91
N LYS A 40 5.22 6.67 -5.20
CA LYS A 40 5.34 8.13 -5.25
C LYS A 40 5.75 8.64 -6.64
N LYS A 41 6.65 7.93 -7.33
CA LYS A 41 7.04 8.26 -8.72
C LYS A 41 5.85 8.12 -9.65
N TYR A 42 5.11 7.02 -9.57
CA TYR A 42 3.89 6.78 -10.35
C TYR A 42 2.85 7.90 -10.14
N ARG A 43 2.58 8.27 -8.88
CA ARG A 43 1.62 9.37 -8.56
C ARG A 43 2.09 10.76 -9.01
N LYS A 44 3.39 10.94 -9.29
CA LYS A 44 3.94 12.19 -9.83
C LYS A 44 3.75 12.25 -11.34
N SER A 45 3.91 11.12 -12.05
CA SER A 45 3.71 11.05 -13.50
C SER A 45 2.24 10.95 -13.93
N HIS A 46 1.32 10.60 -13.03
CA HIS A 46 -0.13 10.47 -13.31
C HIS A 46 -0.96 11.47 -12.47
N PRO A 47 -1.08 12.74 -12.89
CA PRO A 47 -1.73 13.80 -12.11
C PRO A 47 -3.28 13.81 -12.12
N GLU A 48 -3.97 12.80 -12.63
CA GLU A 48 -5.45 12.78 -12.83
C GLU A 48 -6.32 12.63 -11.56
N LYS A 49 -5.96 13.33 -10.48
CA LYS A 49 -6.46 13.12 -9.11
C LYS A 49 -7.92 13.52 -8.88
N MET A 50 -8.57 14.21 -9.83
CA MET A 50 -9.99 14.58 -9.70
C MET A 50 -10.92 13.69 -10.51
N ALA A 51 -10.47 13.18 -11.65
CA ALA A 51 -11.24 12.30 -12.52
C ALA A 51 -11.25 10.84 -12.03
N PHE A 52 -10.29 10.46 -11.19
CA PHE A 52 -10.15 9.09 -10.68
C PHE A 52 -10.45 8.98 -9.18
N SER A 53 -11.05 7.85 -8.82
CA SER A 53 -11.07 7.32 -7.46
C SER A 53 -9.88 6.38 -7.29
N TYR A 54 -9.23 6.45 -6.13
CA TYR A 54 -8.11 5.58 -5.79
C TYR A 54 -8.39 4.89 -4.46
N SER A 55 -7.98 3.62 -4.34
CA SER A 55 -7.86 2.93 -3.07
C SER A 55 -6.45 2.37 -2.92
N TYR A 56 -5.90 2.46 -1.72
CA TYR A 56 -4.53 2.06 -1.40
C TYR A 56 -4.56 0.97 -0.34
N ALA A 57 -3.78 -0.10 -0.54
CA ALA A 57 -3.60 -1.15 0.44
C ALA A 57 -2.11 -1.52 0.60
N LEU A 58 -1.71 -1.82 1.84
CA LEU A 58 -0.43 -2.42 2.18
C LEU A 58 -0.69 -3.82 2.73
N SER A 59 -0.20 -4.83 2.03
CA SER A 59 -0.36 -6.24 2.39
C SER A 59 0.95 -6.81 2.91
N ARG A 60 0.89 -7.73 3.89
CA ARG A 60 2.04 -8.56 4.33
C ARG A 60 2.02 -9.97 3.73
N GLY A 61 1.35 -10.14 2.59
CA GLY A 61 1.10 -11.44 1.97
C GLY A 61 -0.35 -11.90 2.12
N VAL A 62 -0.60 -13.17 1.82
CA VAL A 62 -1.94 -13.77 1.80
C VAL A 62 -2.16 -14.72 2.98
N ASP A 63 -3.41 -14.84 3.43
CA ASP A 63 -3.83 -15.83 4.41
C ASP A 63 -4.01 -17.23 3.78
N THR A 64 -4.43 -18.21 4.58
CA THR A 64 -4.68 -19.59 4.13
C THR A 64 -5.84 -19.70 3.13
N GLN A 65 -6.63 -18.64 2.96
CA GLN A 65 -7.71 -18.54 1.98
C GLN A 65 -7.30 -17.71 0.76
N PHE A 66 -5.99 -17.45 0.59
CA PHE A 66 -5.42 -16.64 -0.48
C PHE A 66 -5.91 -15.19 -0.52
N ARG A 67 -6.34 -14.64 0.63
CA ARG A 67 -6.75 -13.24 0.75
C ARG A 67 -5.63 -12.41 1.32
N HIS A 68 -5.42 -11.21 0.76
CA HIS A 68 -4.41 -10.30 1.27
C HIS A 68 -4.67 -9.91 2.72
N ILE A 69 -3.63 -10.03 3.55
CA ILE A 69 -3.64 -9.56 4.92
C ILE A 69 -3.20 -8.10 4.92
N ASN A 70 -4.18 -7.21 4.83
CA ASN A 70 -3.92 -5.78 4.76
C ASN A 70 -3.66 -5.20 6.15
N ILE A 71 -2.59 -4.43 6.26
CA ILE A 71 -2.10 -3.80 7.48
C ILE A 71 -2.45 -2.31 7.51
N ALA A 72 -2.65 -1.73 6.32
CA ALA A 72 -3.09 -0.36 6.14
C ALA A 72 -3.94 -0.29 4.86
N GLU A 73 -5.06 0.42 4.94
CA GLU A 73 -5.94 0.71 3.81
C GLU A 73 -6.44 2.16 3.92
N ALA A 74 -6.59 2.83 2.78
CA ALA A 74 -7.32 4.09 2.69
C ALA A 74 -7.60 4.49 1.23
N ASP A 75 -8.64 5.29 1.01
CA ASP A 75 -8.94 5.88 -0.31
C ASP A 75 -8.17 7.17 -0.60
N HIS A 76 -7.31 7.57 0.34
CA HIS A 76 -6.52 8.77 0.24
C HIS A 76 -5.09 8.51 0.64
N PHE A 77 -4.15 8.85 -0.24
CA PHE A 77 -2.72 8.59 -0.02
C PHE A 77 -2.16 9.17 1.28
N LYS A 78 -2.54 10.39 1.68
CA LYS A 78 -2.07 10.97 2.95
C LYS A 78 -2.61 10.19 4.15
N GLN A 79 -3.85 9.71 4.08
CA GLN A 79 -4.44 8.88 5.12
C GLN A 79 -3.78 7.50 5.15
N PHE A 80 -3.51 6.92 3.98
CA PHE A 80 -2.77 5.67 3.83
C PHE A 80 -1.38 5.74 4.50
N LEU A 81 -0.58 6.78 4.21
CA LEU A 81 0.71 6.98 4.88
C LEU A 81 0.59 7.11 6.40
N ARG A 82 -0.51 7.71 6.89
CA ARG A 82 -0.78 7.82 8.33
C ARG A 82 -1.16 6.47 8.95
N GLN A 83 -1.94 5.64 8.24
CA GLN A 83 -2.27 4.28 8.65
C GLN A 83 -0.99 3.43 8.80
N ILE A 84 -0.10 3.47 7.81
CA ILE A 84 1.19 2.75 7.84
C ILE A 84 2.00 3.14 9.09
N LYS A 85 2.14 4.45 9.34
CA LYS A 85 2.85 4.95 10.54
C LYS A 85 2.19 4.48 11.83
N ARG A 86 0.85 4.44 11.88
CA ARG A 86 0.08 3.96 13.05
C ARG A 86 0.25 2.47 13.28
N ALA A 87 0.47 1.69 12.23
CA ALA A 87 0.79 0.27 12.32
C ALA A 87 2.21 0.00 12.84
N GLY A 88 2.99 1.04 13.17
CA GLY A 88 4.35 0.91 13.68
C GLY A 88 5.38 0.56 12.61
N LEU A 89 5.01 0.63 11.33
CA LEU A 89 5.90 0.35 10.21
C LEU A 89 6.68 1.62 9.83
N ASP A 90 8.00 1.51 9.77
CA ASP A 90 8.81 2.56 9.13
C ASP A 90 8.52 2.51 7.63
N ILE A 91 8.04 3.63 7.09
CA ILE A 91 7.82 3.83 5.65
C ILE A 91 9.08 3.54 4.83
N ARG A 92 10.28 3.73 5.40
CA ARG A 92 11.57 3.42 4.77
C ARG A 92 11.89 1.92 4.78
N ALA A 93 11.16 1.11 5.53
CA ALA A 93 11.26 -0.34 5.48
C ALA A 93 10.32 -0.95 4.42
N ILE A 94 9.49 -0.13 3.77
CA ILE A 94 8.64 -0.52 2.64
C ILE A 94 9.40 -0.15 1.35
N CYS A 95 10.38 -0.99 1.04
CA CYS A 95 11.34 -0.85 -0.05
C CYS A 95 11.12 -1.89 -1.13
#